data_AF-A0A326G823-F1
#
_entry.id   AF-A0A326G823-F1
#
_cell.length_a   1.000
_cell.length_b   1.000
_cell.length_c   1.000
_cell.angle_alpha   90.00
_cell.angle_beta   90.00
_cell.angle_gamma   90.00
#
_symmetry.space_group_name_H-M   'P 1'
#
loop_
_entity.id
_entity.type
_entity.pdbx_description
1 polymer ?
#
loop_
_entity_poly.entity_id
_entity_poly.type
_entity_poly.pdbx_seq_one_letter_code
_entity_poly.pdbx_strand_id
1 'polypeptide(L)'
;MAARLTGTDISMTGAQFRLRDTASRGAFGVVCALMMLVLTAFSLAGCDSAEPAGRSQGAIEVTDMRGRTVRIEAPVKKIAIDDSRYLVALSLIADDPVSLLAAWAHDDNRLGSDAYQKFALTAPRLDDLPRIASSAENFDVESIIAARPDVAVLSVESGVTEAQIERVEAAGIPVLVLDFFADPMENLEPSLLILGRLTGKRC
;
A
#
# COMPACT_ATOMS: atom_id res chain seq x y z
N MET A 1 32.69 51.17 -25.31
CA MET A 1 34.10 50.84 -25.59
C MET A 1 34.13 49.40 -26.09
N ALA A 2 34.47 49.22 -27.38
CA ALA A 2 34.61 47.93 -28.08
C ALA A 2 35.76 47.09 -27.44
N ALA A 3 35.91 45.77 -27.62
CA ALA A 3 35.96 45.06 -28.90
C ALA A 3 35.86 43.52 -28.76
N ARG A 4 35.45 42.91 -29.88
CA ARG A 4 35.57 41.49 -30.27
C ARG A 4 37.03 41.11 -30.60
N LEU A 5 37.21 39.79 -30.87
CA LEU A 5 38.19 39.11 -31.76
C LEU A 5 39.12 38.14 -31.00
N THR A 6 38.89 36.81 -31.05
CA THR A 6 39.40 35.80 -32.01
C THR A 6 40.90 35.59 -31.99
N GLY A 7 41.37 34.34 -31.87
CA GLY A 7 42.76 34.01 -32.14
C GLY A 7 43.15 32.60 -31.67
N THR A 8 42.89 31.63 -32.52
CA THR A 8 43.46 30.27 -32.46
C THR A 8 44.89 30.36 -32.99
N ASP A 9 45.90 30.02 -32.20
CA ASP A 9 47.27 29.86 -32.71
C ASP A 9 47.78 28.44 -32.47
N ILE A 10 47.89 27.73 -33.59
CA ILE A 10 48.54 26.44 -33.76
C ILE A 10 50.02 26.73 -33.97
N SER A 11 50.87 26.25 -33.07
CA SER A 11 52.32 26.18 -33.32
C SER A 11 52.75 24.73 -33.43
N MET A 12 53.12 24.34 -34.66
CA MET A 12 53.76 23.08 -34.99
C MET A 12 55.28 23.24 -34.81
N THR A 13 55.87 22.43 -33.92
CA THR A 13 57.31 22.13 -33.97
C THR A 13 57.47 20.64 -34.22
N GLY A 14 58.05 20.33 -35.38
CA GLY A 14 58.22 18.98 -35.85
C GLY A 14 59.22 18.17 -35.04
N ALA A 15 58.89 16.90 -34.83
CA ALA A 15 59.85 15.82 -34.72
C ALA A 15 59.30 14.66 -35.55
N GLN A 16 59.90 14.47 -36.73
CA GLN A 16 59.65 13.29 -37.54
C GLN A 16 60.29 12.05 -36.91
N PHE A 17 59.71 10.90 -37.27
CA PHE A 17 60.39 9.62 -37.47
C PHE A 17 60.57 8.73 -36.23
N ARG A 18 59.70 7.72 -36.10
CA ARG A 18 59.95 6.36 -36.61
C ARG A 18 58.76 5.45 -36.26
N LEU A 19 58.02 5.00 -37.27
CA LEU A 19 57.04 3.93 -37.13
C LEU A 19 57.77 2.67 -36.65
N ARG A 20 57.34 2.15 -35.50
CA ARG A 20 57.65 0.80 -35.08
C ARG A 20 56.32 0.09 -34.91
N ASP A 21 55.89 -0.54 -35.99
CA ASP A 21 54.88 -1.59 -35.95
C ASP A 21 55.35 -2.67 -34.98
N THR A 22 54.64 -2.80 -33.87
CA THR A 22 54.58 -4.05 -33.10
C THR A 22 53.15 -4.24 -32.60
N ALA A 23 52.38 -4.92 -33.43
CA ALA A 23 51.45 -5.98 -33.06
C ALA A 23 50.83 -5.92 -31.65
N SER A 24 49.57 -5.49 -31.57
CA SER A 24 48.64 -6.00 -30.55
C SER A 24 47.18 -5.97 -31.02
N ARG A 25 46.95 -6.34 -32.28
CA ARG A 25 45.60 -6.56 -32.85
C ARG A 25 44.83 -7.74 -32.21
N GLY A 26 45.43 -8.46 -31.26
CA GLY A 26 44.82 -9.60 -30.56
C GLY A 26 44.22 -9.28 -29.18
N ALA A 27 44.54 -8.15 -28.56
CA ALA A 27 44.14 -7.91 -27.17
C ALA A 27 42.72 -7.34 -27.03
N PHE A 28 42.21 -6.62 -28.04
CA PHE A 28 40.88 -5.99 -27.98
C PHE A 28 39.73 -6.98 -28.24
N GLY A 29 39.96 -8.01 -29.08
CA GLY A 29 38.94 -9.01 -29.41
C GLY A 29 38.64 -9.98 -28.26
N VAL A 30 39.65 -10.32 -27.46
CA VAL A 30 39.53 -11.26 -26.34
C VAL A 30 38.79 -10.62 -25.16
N VAL A 31 39.01 -9.32 -24.90
CA VAL A 31 38.34 -8.59 -23.81
C VAL A 31 36.84 -8.39 -24.09
N CYS A 32 36.44 -8.08 -25.33
CA CYS A 32 35.02 -8.01 -25.71
C CYS A 32 34.32 -9.39 -25.68
N ALA A 33 35.02 -10.46 -26.08
CA ALA A 33 34.47 -11.82 -26.03
C ALA A 33 34.29 -12.33 -24.59
N LEU A 34 35.21 -12.00 -23.68
CA LEU A 34 35.08 -12.32 -22.26
C LEU A 34 33.95 -11.53 -21.58
N MET A 35 33.72 -10.27 -21.97
CA MET A 35 32.65 -9.45 -21.37
C MET A 35 31.25 -9.89 -21.81
N MET A 36 31.08 -10.41 -23.03
CA MET A 36 29.81 -11.03 -23.47
C MET A 36 29.55 -12.41 -22.83
N LEU A 37 30.59 -13.18 -22.52
CA LEU A 37 30.43 -14.51 -21.91
C LEU A 37 29.98 -14.43 -20.44
N VAL A 38 30.33 -13.35 -19.73
CA VAL A 38 29.88 -13.10 -18.35
C VAL A 38 28.41 -12.64 -18.30
N LEU A 39 27.89 -11.99 -19.35
CA LEU A 39 26.49 -11.59 -19.47
C LEU A 39 25.54 -12.76 -19.77
N THR A 40 26.02 -13.86 -20.35
CA THR A 40 25.20 -15.07 -20.59
C THR A 40 25.20 -16.06 -19.42
N ALA A 41 26.10 -15.91 -18.45
CA ALA A 41 26.19 -16.82 -17.30
C ALA A 41 25.32 -16.38 -16.09
N PHE A 42 24.76 -15.17 -16.12
CA PHE A 42 23.90 -14.66 -15.04
C PHE A 42 22.39 -14.93 -15.25
N SER A 43 22.04 -15.71 -16.28
CA SER A 43 20.63 -15.95 -16.69
C SER A 43 20.02 -17.26 -16.16
N LEU A 44 20.62 -17.94 -15.17
CA LEU A 44 20.06 -19.19 -14.61
C LEU A 44 19.99 -19.25 -13.08
N ALA A 45 20.09 -18.12 -12.40
CA ALA A 45 19.71 -18.00 -10.99
C ALA A 45 18.44 -17.13 -10.86
N GLY A 46 17.39 -17.52 -11.61
CA GLY A 46 16.04 -17.05 -11.34
C GLY A 46 15.56 -17.70 -10.05
N CYS A 47 15.83 -17.07 -8.91
CA CYS A 47 15.02 -17.28 -7.72
C CYS A 47 13.63 -16.73 -8.05
N ASP A 48 12.76 -17.64 -8.45
CA ASP A 48 11.31 -17.47 -8.43
C ASP A 48 10.93 -17.18 -6.98
N SER A 49 10.94 -15.90 -6.59
CA SER A 49 10.26 -15.44 -5.38
C SER A 49 8.77 -15.53 -5.65
N ALA A 50 8.26 -16.76 -5.62
CA ALA A 50 6.85 -16.99 -5.39
C ALA A 50 6.55 -16.39 -4.01
N GLU A 51 6.06 -15.15 -3.99
CA GLU A 51 5.35 -14.62 -2.83
C GLU A 51 4.31 -15.68 -2.43
N PRO A 52 4.28 -16.14 -1.17
CA PRO A 52 3.24 -17.02 -0.73
C PRO A 52 1.94 -16.22 -0.77
N ALA A 53 1.19 -16.37 -1.87
CA ALA A 53 -0.19 -15.93 -1.95
C ALA A 53 -0.89 -16.45 -0.69
N GLY A 54 -1.46 -15.51 0.07
CA GLY A 54 -1.94 -15.73 1.42
C GLY A 54 -2.72 -17.04 1.54
N ARG A 55 -2.31 -17.89 2.49
CA ARG A 55 -3.09 -19.08 2.84
C ARG A 55 -4.51 -18.60 3.19
N SER A 56 -5.52 -19.12 2.49
CA SER A 56 -6.91 -19.08 2.96
C SER A 56 -6.92 -19.60 4.38
N GLN A 57 -7.23 -18.74 5.35
CA GLN A 57 -7.24 -19.11 6.77
C GLN A 57 -8.62 -19.64 7.20
N GLY A 58 -9.56 -19.77 6.27
CA GLY A 58 -10.95 -20.07 6.57
C GLY A 58 -11.56 -19.02 7.48
N ALA A 59 -12.60 -19.40 8.21
CA ALA A 59 -13.18 -18.53 9.21
C ALA A 59 -12.24 -18.32 10.39
N ILE A 60 -12.10 -17.08 10.80
CA ILE A 60 -11.43 -16.67 12.03
C ILE A 60 -12.46 -16.17 13.04
N GLU A 61 -12.15 -16.35 14.32
CA GLU A 61 -12.85 -15.70 15.41
C GLU A 61 -11.96 -14.64 16.04
N VAL A 62 -12.51 -13.45 16.22
CA VAL A 62 -11.85 -12.29 16.83
C VAL A 62 -12.75 -11.69 17.89
N THR A 63 -12.16 -11.11 18.93
CA THR A 63 -12.88 -10.36 19.94
C THR A 63 -12.65 -8.88 19.69
N ASP A 64 -13.72 -8.12 19.47
CA ASP A 64 -13.66 -6.69 19.19
C ASP A 64 -13.48 -5.84 20.47
N MET A 65 -13.35 -4.53 20.33
CA MET A 65 -13.09 -3.62 21.46
C MET A 65 -14.34 -3.38 22.33
N ARG A 66 -15.48 -3.99 21.98
CA ARG A 66 -16.67 -4.09 22.85
C ARG A 66 -16.77 -5.45 23.54
N GLY A 67 -15.77 -6.32 23.37
CA GLY A 67 -15.76 -7.66 23.95
C GLY A 67 -16.65 -8.67 23.21
N ARG A 68 -17.15 -8.33 22.02
CA ARG A 68 -17.96 -9.25 21.19
C ARG A 68 -17.04 -10.20 20.43
N THR A 69 -17.35 -11.49 20.44
CA THR A 69 -16.69 -12.47 19.57
C THR A 69 -17.41 -12.52 18.23
N VAL A 70 -16.69 -12.22 17.15
CA VAL A 70 -17.23 -12.15 15.79
C VAL A 70 -16.48 -13.15 14.91
N ARG A 71 -17.26 -13.94 14.16
CA ARG A 71 -16.75 -14.92 13.20
C ARG A 71 -16.74 -14.31 11.79
N ILE A 72 -15.60 -14.36 11.11
CA ILE A 72 -15.39 -13.72 9.80
C ILE A 72 -14.62 -14.67 8.88
N GLU A 73 -15.05 -14.78 7.62
CA GLU A 73 -14.30 -15.50 6.60
C GLU A 73 -13.09 -14.67 6.13
N ALA A 74 -11.87 -15.17 6.34
CA ALA A 74 -10.64 -14.46 6.04
C ALA A 74 -9.78 -15.18 4.99
N PRO A 75 -9.01 -14.45 4.16
CA PRO A 75 -8.85 -12.99 4.17
C PRO A 75 -10.02 -12.24 3.51
N VAL A 76 -10.42 -11.11 4.09
CA VAL A 76 -11.43 -10.21 3.52
C VAL A 76 -10.83 -9.38 2.38
N LYS A 77 -11.67 -8.97 1.44
CA LYS A 77 -11.27 -8.13 0.28
C LYS A 77 -12.03 -6.81 0.20
N LYS A 78 -13.13 -6.69 0.94
CA LYS A 78 -14.01 -5.52 0.96
C LYS A 78 -14.34 -5.11 2.38
N ILE A 79 -13.71 -4.05 2.86
CA ILE A 79 -13.89 -3.49 4.20
C ILE A 79 -14.66 -2.18 4.07
N ALA A 80 -15.70 -1.99 4.87
CA ALA A 80 -16.29 -0.68 5.08
C ALA A 80 -15.69 -0.04 6.35
N ILE A 81 -15.20 1.19 6.27
CA ILE A 81 -14.63 1.94 7.41
C ILE A 81 -15.40 3.25 7.65
N ASP A 82 -15.80 3.51 8.88
CA ASP A 82 -16.55 4.72 9.25
C ASP A 82 -15.65 5.87 9.71
N ASP A 83 -14.35 5.65 9.82
CA ASP A 83 -13.38 6.68 10.18
C ASP A 83 -12.21 6.65 9.18
N SER A 84 -12.02 7.72 8.41
CA SER A 84 -10.99 7.72 7.36
C SER A 84 -9.58 7.57 7.91
N ARG A 85 -9.33 7.86 9.19
CA ARG A 85 -8.02 7.64 9.80
C ARG A 85 -7.64 6.14 9.82
N TYR A 86 -8.60 5.23 9.65
CA TYR A 86 -8.33 3.78 9.55
C TYR A 86 -7.58 3.43 8.25
N LEU A 87 -7.60 4.29 7.23
CA LEU A 87 -6.70 4.17 6.07
C LEU A 87 -5.23 4.17 6.48
N VAL A 88 -4.87 4.95 7.50
CA VAL A 88 -3.49 4.98 8.01
C VAL A 88 -3.14 3.63 8.64
N ALA A 89 -4.01 3.06 9.46
CA ALA A 89 -3.81 1.74 10.03
C ALA A 89 -3.70 0.64 8.95
N LEU A 90 -4.58 0.66 7.95
CA LEU A 90 -4.53 -0.27 6.82
C LEU A 90 -3.25 -0.10 6.00
N SER A 91 -2.72 1.12 5.85
CA SER A 91 -1.46 1.37 5.13
C SER A 91 -0.22 0.77 5.80
N LEU A 92 -0.32 0.42 7.09
CA LEU A 92 0.74 -0.32 7.80
C LEU A 92 0.71 -1.82 7.50
N ILE A 93 -0.41 -2.32 6.96
CA ILE A 93 -0.71 -3.74 6.80
C ILE A 93 -0.68 -4.15 5.31
N ALA A 94 -1.09 -3.25 4.41
CA ALA A 94 -1.17 -3.48 2.98
C ALA A 94 -0.57 -2.31 2.19
N ASP A 95 0.16 -2.65 1.12
CA ASP A 95 0.79 -1.66 0.24
C ASP A 95 -0.25 -0.80 -0.52
N ASP A 96 -1.37 -1.40 -0.92
CA ASP A 96 -2.54 -0.71 -1.51
C ASP A 96 -3.74 -0.86 -0.56
N PRO A 97 -3.87 -0.03 0.50
CA PRO A 97 -4.96 -0.15 1.46
C PRO A 97 -6.32 0.21 0.85
N VAL A 98 -6.35 1.06 -0.19
CA VAL A 98 -7.59 1.45 -0.88
C VAL A 98 -8.18 0.27 -1.66
N SER A 99 -7.35 -0.65 -2.15
CA SER A 99 -7.83 -1.89 -2.79
C SER A 99 -8.68 -2.79 -1.88
N LEU A 100 -8.56 -2.64 -0.56
CA LEU A 100 -9.31 -3.41 0.42
C LEU A 100 -10.67 -2.80 0.75
N LEU A 101 -10.96 -1.58 0.28
CA LEU A 101 -12.17 -0.86 0.68
C LEU A 101 -13.37 -1.16 -0.22
N ALA A 102 -14.51 -1.40 0.42
CA ALA A 102 -15.82 -1.39 -0.22
C ALA A 102 -16.49 -0.02 -0.13
N ALA A 103 -16.27 0.70 0.98
CA ALA A 103 -16.79 2.04 1.24
C ALA A 103 -16.00 2.69 2.38
N TRP A 104 -16.07 4.01 2.48
CA TRP A 104 -15.42 4.76 3.55
C TRP A 104 -16.20 6.04 3.90
N ALA A 105 -15.81 6.73 4.97
CA ALA A 105 -16.55 7.89 5.47
C ALA A 105 -16.41 9.18 4.64
N HIS A 106 -15.35 9.31 3.84
CA HIS A 106 -14.98 10.56 3.15
C HIS A 106 -14.79 11.75 4.11
N ASP A 107 -14.44 11.50 5.38
CA ASP A 107 -14.13 12.53 6.37
C ASP A 107 -12.64 12.93 6.31
N ASP A 108 -12.28 13.57 5.20
CA ASP A 108 -10.93 14.09 4.88
C ASP A 108 -10.40 15.05 5.95
N ASN A 109 -11.29 15.79 6.62
CA ASN A 109 -10.97 16.65 7.75
C ASN A 109 -10.41 15.88 8.96
N ARG A 110 -10.86 14.64 9.19
CA ARG A 110 -10.34 13.77 10.27
C ARG A 110 -9.04 13.10 9.86
N LEU A 111 -8.94 12.69 8.59
CA LEU A 111 -7.71 12.12 8.04
C LEU A 111 -6.58 13.16 7.92
N GLY A 112 -6.93 14.40 7.64
CA GLY A 112 -6.02 15.51 7.31
C GLY A 112 -5.80 15.60 5.80
N SER A 113 -5.88 16.83 5.26
CA SER A 113 -5.79 17.12 3.82
C SER A 113 -4.54 16.53 3.16
N ASP A 114 -3.40 16.61 3.84
CA ASP A 114 -2.12 16.14 3.30
C ASP A 114 -2.08 14.61 3.19
N ALA A 115 -2.69 13.90 4.16
CA ALA A 115 -2.78 12.45 4.14
C ALA A 115 -3.78 11.99 3.08
N TYR A 116 -4.95 12.63 3.01
CA TYR A 116 -5.93 12.37 1.95
C TYR A 116 -5.32 12.54 0.55
N GLN A 117 -4.64 13.65 0.28
CA GLN A 117 -4.01 13.89 -1.02
C GLN A 117 -3.00 12.80 -1.40
N LYS A 118 -2.24 12.28 -0.43
CA LYS A 118 -1.31 11.16 -0.69
C LYS A 118 -2.05 9.91 -1.16
N PHE A 119 -3.15 9.54 -0.49
CA PHE A 119 -3.96 8.40 -0.90
C PHE A 119 -4.67 8.63 -2.24
N ALA A 120 -5.24 9.82 -2.45
CA ALA A 120 -5.92 10.14 -3.71
C ALA A 120 -4.95 10.13 -4.91
N LEU A 121 -3.69 10.55 -4.72
CA LEU A 121 -2.66 10.50 -5.76
C LEU A 121 -2.23 9.07 -6.12
N THR A 122 -2.07 8.18 -5.14
CA THR A 122 -1.61 6.80 -5.39
C THR A 122 -2.75 5.86 -5.76
N ALA A 123 -3.97 6.13 -5.28
CA ALA A 123 -5.17 5.37 -5.54
C ALA A 123 -6.36 6.29 -5.86
N PRO A 124 -6.43 6.83 -7.10
CA PRO A 124 -7.51 7.75 -7.50
C PRO A 124 -8.93 7.19 -7.34
N ARG A 125 -9.07 5.85 -7.35
CA ARG A 125 -10.34 5.17 -7.10
C ARG A 125 -10.94 5.45 -5.71
N LEU A 126 -10.15 6.00 -4.77
CA LEU A 126 -10.61 6.32 -3.42
C LEU A 126 -11.86 7.22 -3.46
N ASP A 127 -11.87 8.20 -4.36
CA ASP A 127 -12.98 9.15 -4.50
C ASP A 127 -14.22 8.51 -5.16
N ASP A 128 -14.05 7.42 -5.91
CA ASP A 128 -15.14 6.68 -6.55
C ASP A 128 -15.85 5.71 -5.58
N LEU A 129 -15.25 5.43 -4.42
CA LEU A 129 -15.82 4.51 -3.44
C LEU A 129 -17.07 5.09 -2.77
N PRO A 130 -18.11 4.27 -2.52
CA PRO A 130 -19.29 4.70 -1.78
C PRO A 130 -18.95 5.36 -0.44
N ARG A 131 -19.72 6.39 -0.08
CA ARG A 131 -19.65 7.05 1.22
C ARG A 131 -20.57 6.34 2.23
N ILE A 132 -20.06 6.11 3.44
CA ILE A 132 -20.87 5.79 4.63
C ILE A 132 -20.82 6.93 5.64
N ALA A 133 -21.69 6.90 6.66
CA ALA A 133 -21.64 7.89 7.74
C ALA A 133 -20.29 7.85 8.47
N SER A 134 -19.75 9.03 8.79
CA SER A 134 -18.55 9.14 9.61
C SER A 134 -18.83 8.67 11.04
N SER A 135 -17.79 8.19 11.73
CA SER A 135 -17.82 7.89 13.16
C SER A 135 -18.16 9.13 14.02
N ALA A 136 -18.00 10.33 13.48
CA ALA A 136 -18.39 11.60 14.10
C ALA A 136 -19.82 12.06 13.75
N GLU A 137 -20.55 11.30 12.92
CA GLU A 137 -21.92 11.56 12.50
C GLU A 137 -22.89 10.54 13.11
N ASN A 138 -24.19 10.71 12.84
CA ASN A 138 -25.18 9.70 13.20
C ASN A 138 -25.01 8.46 12.34
N PHE A 139 -24.94 7.30 12.99
CA PHE A 139 -24.77 6.01 12.31
C PHE A 139 -25.89 5.69 11.31
N ASP A 140 -25.51 5.27 10.11
CA ASP A 140 -26.41 4.91 9.01
C ASP A 140 -26.22 3.45 8.57
N VAL A 141 -27.16 2.60 9.00
CA VAL A 141 -27.22 1.16 8.67
C VAL A 141 -27.30 0.92 7.16
N GLU A 142 -28.11 1.71 6.46
CA GLU A 142 -28.45 1.43 5.06
C GLU A 142 -27.25 1.69 4.14
N SER A 143 -26.45 2.72 4.44
CA SER A 143 -25.22 3.02 3.70
C SER A 143 -24.23 1.84 3.70
N ILE A 144 -24.09 1.17 4.86
CA ILE A 144 -23.19 0.01 5.02
C ILE A 144 -23.74 -1.19 4.25
N ILE A 145 -25.04 -1.48 4.36
CA ILE A 145 -25.67 -2.59 3.64
C ILE A 145 -25.56 -2.38 2.12
N ALA A 146 -25.80 -1.16 1.64
CA ALA A 146 -25.71 -0.82 0.22
C ALA A 146 -24.29 -1.01 -0.35
N ALA A 147 -23.25 -0.76 0.46
CA ALA A 147 -21.86 -0.96 0.07
C ALA A 147 -21.47 -2.44 -0.11
N ARG A 148 -22.23 -3.38 0.47
CA ARG A 148 -21.98 -4.84 0.41
C ARG A 148 -20.52 -5.22 0.74
N PRO A 149 -19.97 -4.78 1.89
CA PRO A 149 -18.65 -5.19 2.34
C PRO A 149 -18.66 -6.65 2.81
N ASP A 150 -17.47 -7.26 2.87
CA ASP A 150 -17.24 -8.54 3.54
C ASP A 150 -17.26 -8.37 5.07
N VAL A 151 -16.88 -7.18 5.56
CA VAL A 151 -16.90 -6.80 6.98
C VAL A 151 -17.03 -5.28 7.12
N ALA A 152 -17.84 -4.82 8.07
CA ALA A 152 -17.84 -3.43 8.50
C ALA A 152 -16.93 -3.27 9.73
N VAL A 153 -15.94 -2.40 9.62
CA VAL A 153 -14.98 -2.09 10.68
C VAL A 153 -15.27 -0.68 11.16
N LEU A 154 -15.88 -0.58 12.34
CA LEU A 154 -16.40 0.66 12.90
C LEU A 154 -15.52 1.14 14.05
N SER A 155 -15.47 2.45 14.25
CA SER A 155 -14.84 3.05 15.43
C SER A 155 -15.71 2.90 16.67
N VAL A 156 -15.07 2.76 17.83
CA VAL A 156 -15.75 2.94 19.13
C VAL A 156 -16.43 4.31 19.26
N GLU A 157 -15.93 5.32 18.53
CA GLU A 157 -16.49 6.68 18.50
C GLU A 157 -17.83 6.77 17.73
N SER A 158 -18.16 5.79 16.89
CA SER A 158 -19.32 5.79 15.98
C SER A 158 -20.69 5.96 16.63
N GLY A 159 -20.77 5.77 17.96
CA GLY A 159 -22.03 5.76 18.69
C GLY A 159 -22.98 4.64 18.25
N VAL A 160 -22.51 3.66 17.47
CA VAL A 160 -23.35 2.55 16.98
C VAL A 160 -23.94 1.77 18.16
N THR A 161 -25.22 1.46 18.07
CA THR A 161 -25.95 0.66 19.07
C THR A 161 -26.01 -0.80 18.67
N GLU A 162 -26.23 -1.69 19.64
CA GLU A 162 -26.29 -3.12 19.37
C GLU A 162 -27.46 -3.48 18.44
N ALA A 163 -28.59 -2.78 18.54
CA ALA A 163 -29.70 -2.94 17.60
C ALA A 163 -29.39 -2.45 16.17
N GLN A 164 -28.42 -1.54 15.99
CA GLN A 164 -27.92 -1.16 14.67
C GLN A 164 -26.94 -2.19 14.13
N ILE A 165 -26.03 -2.68 14.99
CA ILE A 165 -25.11 -3.77 14.67
C ILE A 165 -25.90 -5.00 14.19
N GLU A 166 -26.89 -5.45 14.96
CA GLU A 166 -27.72 -6.61 14.63
C GLU A 166 -28.43 -6.45 13.28
N ARG A 167 -28.84 -5.23 12.91
CA ARG A 167 -29.46 -4.96 11.60
C ARG A 167 -28.47 -5.11 10.44
N VAL A 168 -27.24 -4.66 10.60
CA VAL A 168 -26.17 -4.86 9.60
C VAL A 168 -25.81 -6.35 9.50
N GLU A 169 -25.69 -7.03 10.63
CA GLU A 169 -25.38 -8.47 10.68
C GLU A 169 -26.51 -9.34 10.12
N ALA A 170 -27.77 -8.94 10.29
CA ALA A 170 -28.92 -9.60 9.66
C ALA A 170 -28.87 -9.55 8.12
N ALA A 171 -28.14 -8.59 7.53
CA ALA A 171 -27.87 -8.54 6.10
C ALA A 171 -26.67 -9.42 5.68
N GLY A 172 -26.08 -10.18 6.60
CA GLY A 172 -24.94 -11.06 6.36
C GLY A 172 -23.57 -10.36 6.42
N ILE A 173 -23.52 -9.12 6.95
CA ILE A 173 -22.28 -8.34 7.05
C ILE A 173 -21.80 -8.37 8.51
N PRO A 174 -20.70 -9.07 8.85
CA PRO A 174 -20.16 -9.03 10.19
C PRO A 174 -19.66 -7.63 10.54
N VAL A 175 -19.84 -7.22 11.80
CA VAL A 175 -19.46 -5.89 12.29
C VAL A 175 -18.43 -6.01 13.41
N LEU A 176 -17.27 -5.39 13.21
CA LEU A 176 -16.22 -5.25 14.21
C LEU A 176 -16.14 -3.82 14.71
N VAL A 177 -16.07 -3.64 16.02
CA VAL A 177 -15.79 -2.34 16.62
C VAL A 177 -14.33 -2.31 17.08
N LEU A 178 -13.52 -1.45 16.47
CA LEU A 178 -12.11 -1.26 16.78
C LEU A 178 -11.85 0.11 17.41
N ASP A 179 -10.68 0.27 18.01
CA ASP A 179 -10.26 1.54 18.62
C ASP A 179 -8.76 1.79 18.39
N PHE A 180 -8.48 2.93 17.76
CA PHE A 180 -7.13 3.46 17.59
C PHE A 180 -6.94 4.83 18.25
N PHE A 181 -8.00 5.43 18.81
CA PHE A 181 -8.01 6.87 19.14
C PHE A 181 -8.64 7.21 20.49
N ALA A 182 -9.64 6.47 20.96
CA ALA A 182 -10.30 6.74 22.23
C ALA A 182 -9.43 6.28 23.41
N ASP A 183 -8.93 5.05 23.37
CA ASP A 183 -7.97 4.50 24.34
C ASP A 183 -6.82 3.75 23.65
N PRO A 184 -5.92 4.49 22.95
CA PRO A 184 -4.87 3.89 22.14
C PRO A 184 -3.82 3.12 22.95
N MET A 185 -3.66 3.42 24.25
CA MET A 185 -2.68 2.73 25.09
C MET A 185 -3.06 1.26 25.30
N GLU A 186 -4.36 0.98 25.36
CA GLU A 186 -4.89 -0.38 25.56
C GLU A 186 -5.28 -1.03 24.22
N ASN A 187 -5.85 -0.26 23.28
CA ASN A 187 -6.56 -0.83 22.13
C ASN A 187 -5.83 -0.76 20.79
N LEU A 188 -4.75 0.02 20.66
CA LEU A 188 -4.06 0.19 19.36
C LEU A 188 -3.46 -1.12 18.86
N GLU A 189 -2.70 -1.83 19.70
CA GLU A 189 -2.09 -3.11 19.33
C GLU A 189 -3.16 -4.18 19.04
N PRO A 190 -4.15 -4.44 19.92
CA PRO A 190 -5.21 -5.40 19.62
C PRO A 190 -5.96 -5.09 18.33
N SER A 191 -6.29 -3.82 18.06
CA SER A 191 -6.99 -3.41 16.85
C SER A 191 -6.16 -3.64 15.59
N LEU A 192 -4.84 -3.34 15.62
CA LEU A 192 -3.93 -3.63 14.50
C LEU A 192 -3.81 -5.14 14.25
N LEU A 193 -3.71 -5.96 15.30
CA LEU A 193 -3.64 -7.41 15.18
C LEU A 193 -4.92 -7.99 14.55
N ILE A 194 -6.08 -7.46 14.91
CA ILE A 194 -7.36 -7.85 14.28
C ILE A 194 -7.34 -7.50 12.79
N LEU A 195 -6.95 -6.27 12.41
CA LEU A 195 -6.84 -5.88 10.99
C LEU A 195 -5.86 -6.78 10.21
N GLY A 196 -4.72 -7.15 10.80
CA GLY A 196 -3.78 -8.11 10.20
C GLY A 196 -4.46 -9.46 9.95
N ARG A 197 -5.14 -10.02 10.96
CA ARG A 197 -5.86 -11.29 10.84
C ARG A 197 -6.95 -11.23 9.75
N LEU A 198 -7.71 -10.14 9.68
CA LEU A 198 -8.75 -9.94 8.65
C LEU A 198 -8.17 -9.96 7.24
N THR A 199 -7.04 -9.29 7.03
CA THR A 199 -6.40 -9.16 5.71
C THR A 199 -5.48 -10.33 5.37
N GLY A 200 -5.31 -11.29 6.29
CA GLY A 200 -4.39 -12.42 6.14
C GLY A 200 -2.91 -12.04 6.22
N LYS A 201 -2.60 -10.83 6.71
CA LYS A 201 -1.26 -10.30 6.91
C LYS A 201 -0.85 -10.53 8.37
N ARG A 202 0.35 -11.05 8.60
CA ARG A 202 0.88 -11.15 9.98
C ARG A 202 1.73 -9.92 10.24
N CYS A 203 1.44 -9.20 11.31
CA CYS A 203 2.35 -8.26 11.92
C CYS A 203 3.36 -9.03 12.79
#